data_AF-A0A166B258-F1
#
_entry.id   AF-A0A166B258-F1
#
_cell.length_a   1.000
_cell.length_b   1.000
_cell.length_c   1.000
_cell.angle_alpha   90.00
_cell.angle_beta   90.00
_cell.angle_gamma   90.00
#
_symmetry.space_group_name_H-M   'P 1'
#
loop_
_entity.id
_entity.type
_entity.pdbx_description
1 polymer ?
#
loop_
_entity_poly.entity_id
_entity_poly.type
_entity_poly.pdbx_seq_one_letter_code
_entity_poly.pdbx_strand_id
1 'polypeptide(L)'
;MAFINDVIMYEPPEDAAVDSAALTEPQEIQVMSDLHLEFKFRVKGGKNDDRAAGYVVFDFPVAAPNLALLGDIGLATHEGLYHFLETQLHRFKRVFYVPGNHEYYGASPTQAMGRMQAFADRMQFVHAREPNEVGEFILLHRRRYDLSAHVTILGCTLWSHVPPHAEDAVWYHLNDFRQIEHWTVGAHNASHDMDRLFLTRELDKLRGSGRRVFIMTHHAPTTPGTSEPRFETGDNLPSYGFVTPLSDSEWWAPPITTWAFGHTHFNCDFVRKGVRVVANQRGYDAFETHRIGFIENKVLLV
;
A
#
# COMPACT_ATOMS: atom_id res chain seq x y z
N MET A 1 48.36 27.28 61.53
CA MET A 1 48.58 27.00 60.09
C MET A 1 47.63 25.88 59.71
N ALA A 2 46.44 26.25 59.25
CA ALA A 2 45.39 25.33 58.85
C ALA A 2 45.36 25.25 57.32
N PHE A 3 45.45 24.04 56.78
CA PHE A 3 45.21 23.77 55.36
C PHE A 3 43.71 23.53 55.17
N ILE A 4 43.07 24.33 54.32
CA ILE A 4 41.69 24.12 53.86
C ILE A 4 41.80 23.45 52.48
N ASN A 5 41.20 22.27 52.36
CA ASN A 5 41.04 21.55 51.09
C ASN A 5 39.80 22.11 50.38
N ASP A 6 40.00 22.80 49.26
CA ASP A 6 38.91 23.16 48.34
C ASP A 6 38.66 21.99 47.38
N VAL A 7 37.55 21.28 47.59
CA VAL A 7 37.01 20.30 46.64
C VAL A 7 36.15 21.06 45.65
N ILE A 8 36.63 21.22 44.42
CA ILE A 8 35.84 21.75 43.30
C ILE A 8 34.85 20.66 42.87
N MET A 9 33.57 20.87 43.20
CA MET A 9 32.47 20.04 42.70
C MET A 9 32.26 20.34 41.22
N TYR A 10 32.53 19.36 40.36
CA TYR A 10 32.20 19.41 38.93
C TYR A 10 30.73 19.04 38.77
N GLU A 11 29.87 20.03 38.52
CA GLU A 11 28.48 19.78 38.13
C GLU A 11 28.45 19.41 36.63
N PRO A 12 27.83 18.28 36.24
CA PRO A 12 27.66 17.96 34.83
C PRO A 12 26.73 19.00 34.18
N PRO A 13 26.89 19.29 32.87
CA PRO A 13 25.99 20.21 32.18
C PRO A 13 24.55 19.70 32.33
N GLU A 14 23.62 20.60 32.64
CA GLU A 14 22.19 20.33 32.53
C GLU A 14 21.92 19.72 31.15
N ASP A 15 21.38 18.51 31.13
CA ASP A 15 20.82 17.89 29.94
C ASP A 15 19.93 18.95 29.29
N ALA A 16 20.36 19.46 28.14
CA ALA A 16 19.49 20.20 27.25
C ALA A 16 18.33 19.25 26.97
N ALA A 17 17.21 19.48 27.64
CA ALA A 17 15.96 18.77 27.40
C ALA A 17 15.71 18.92 25.90
N VAL A 18 16.03 17.86 25.15
CA VAL A 18 15.65 17.75 23.76
C VAL A 18 14.15 17.86 23.81
N ASP A 19 13.64 18.96 23.25
CA ASP A 19 12.23 19.28 23.23
C ASP A 19 11.50 18.10 22.59
N SER A 20 10.94 17.23 23.45
CA SER A 20 10.22 16.02 23.02
C SER A 20 8.97 16.36 22.20
N ALA A 21 8.56 17.63 22.16
CA ALA A 21 7.47 18.11 21.32
C ALA A 21 7.90 18.32 19.86
N ALA A 22 9.19 18.52 19.56
CA ALA A 22 9.70 18.60 18.18
C ALA A 22 9.77 17.23 17.49
N LEU A 23 9.56 16.15 18.25
CA LEU A 23 9.52 14.76 17.78
C LEU A 23 8.07 14.27 17.82
N THR A 24 7.27 14.45 16.77
CA THR A 24 6.05 13.64 16.43
C THR A 24 5.13 14.31 15.39
N GLU A 25 5.61 15.16 14.48
CA GLU A 25 4.72 15.65 13.42
C GLU A 25 4.12 14.46 12.63
N PRO A 26 2.78 14.30 12.64
CA PRO A 26 2.13 13.18 11.98
C PRO A 26 2.46 13.21 10.49
N GLN A 27 2.77 12.05 9.93
CA GLN A 27 3.12 11.98 8.52
C GLN A 27 1.84 11.92 7.70
N GLU A 28 1.70 12.84 6.75
CA GLU A 28 0.56 12.89 5.85
C GLU A 28 0.82 12.01 4.61
N ILE A 29 -0.10 11.08 4.35
CA ILE A 29 -0.06 10.20 3.19
C ILE A 29 -1.41 10.23 2.49
N GLN A 30 -1.45 10.74 1.25
CA GLN A 30 -2.61 10.62 0.37
C GLN A 30 -2.70 9.18 -0.14
N VAL A 31 -3.85 8.54 -0.02
CA VAL A 31 -4.01 7.10 -0.31
C VAL A 31 -5.05 6.85 -1.39
N MET A 32 -4.73 5.98 -2.36
CA MET A 32 -5.68 5.48 -3.35
C MET A 32 -5.25 4.11 -3.91
N SER A 33 -6.20 3.38 -4.48
CA SER A 33 -5.97 2.09 -5.13
C SER A 33 -7.02 1.82 -6.20
N ASP A 34 -6.84 0.73 -6.94
CA ASP A 34 -7.83 0.20 -7.89
C ASP A 34 -8.24 1.29 -8.90
N LEU A 35 -7.23 2.04 -9.38
CA LEU A 35 -7.45 3.09 -10.36
C LEU A 35 -7.77 2.50 -11.73
N HIS A 36 -7.22 1.33 -12.05
CA HIS A 36 -7.33 0.63 -13.33
C HIS A 36 -7.17 1.54 -14.55
N LEU A 37 -6.04 2.23 -14.61
CA LEU A 37 -5.74 3.24 -15.64
C LEU A 37 -5.57 2.63 -17.05
N GLU A 38 -5.50 1.31 -17.17
CA GLU A 38 -5.52 0.57 -18.43
C GLU A 38 -6.87 0.62 -19.15
N PHE A 39 -7.95 0.94 -18.44
CA PHE A 39 -9.26 1.12 -19.07
C PHE A 39 -9.44 2.53 -19.62
N LYS A 40 -10.45 2.67 -20.49
CA LYS A 40 -10.78 3.93 -21.13
C LYS A 40 -11.74 4.76 -20.28
N PHE A 41 -11.29 5.92 -19.81
CA PHE A 41 -12.10 6.88 -19.06
C PHE A 41 -12.68 7.95 -19.97
N ARG A 42 -13.75 8.59 -19.52
CA ARG A 42 -14.31 9.77 -20.18
C ARG A 42 -13.32 10.93 -20.13
N VAL A 43 -13.12 11.61 -21.26
CA VAL A 43 -12.30 12.82 -21.32
C VAL A 43 -13.08 13.99 -20.73
N LYS A 44 -12.54 14.64 -19.69
CA LYS A 44 -13.17 15.81 -19.06
C LYS A 44 -13.23 16.97 -20.07
N GLY A 45 -14.44 17.48 -20.33
CA GLY A 45 -14.66 18.55 -21.31
C GLY A 45 -14.65 18.10 -22.78
N GLY A 46 -14.53 16.80 -23.06
CA GLY A 46 -14.69 16.24 -24.40
C GLY A 46 -16.15 16.15 -24.87
N LYS A 47 -16.38 15.77 -26.14
CA LYS A 47 -17.73 15.46 -26.64
C LYS A 47 -18.25 14.19 -25.96
N ASN A 48 -19.56 13.95 -26.02
CA ASN A 48 -20.27 13.00 -25.16
C ASN A 48 -19.80 11.53 -25.16
N ASP A 49 -18.88 11.13 -26.05
CA ASP A 49 -18.31 9.78 -26.12
C ASP A 49 -16.76 9.75 -26.18
N ASP A 50 -16.07 10.89 -26.00
CA ASP A 50 -14.61 10.91 -26.05
C ASP A 50 -14.05 10.13 -24.86
N ARG A 51 -13.31 9.05 -25.17
CA ARG A 51 -12.64 8.22 -24.17
C ARG A 51 -11.18 7.98 -24.53
N ALA A 52 -10.32 8.04 -23.53
CA ALA A 52 -8.89 7.74 -23.64
C ALA A 52 -8.46 6.83 -22.49
N ALA A 53 -7.31 6.18 -22.62
CA ALA A 53 -6.74 5.39 -21.53
C ALA A 53 -6.60 6.25 -20.27
N GLY A 54 -6.97 5.70 -19.11
CA GLY A 54 -6.87 6.38 -17.83
C GLY A 54 -5.48 6.95 -17.56
N TYR A 55 -4.42 6.28 -18.04
CA TYR A 55 -3.04 6.77 -17.98
C TYR A 55 -2.83 8.19 -18.52
N VAL A 56 -3.69 8.65 -19.44
CA VAL A 56 -3.57 9.95 -20.12
C VAL A 56 -4.47 11.00 -19.49
N VAL A 57 -5.64 10.60 -18.98
CA VAL A 57 -6.72 11.55 -18.64
C VAL A 57 -7.09 11.56 -17.16
N PHE A 58 -6.61 10.59 -16.38
CA PHE A 58 -6.82 10.59 -14.95
C PHE A 58 -5.87 11.58 -14.28
N ASP A 59 -6.45 12.50 -13.52
CA ASP A 59 -5.73 13.44 -12.67
C ASP A 59 -6.52 13.66 -11.38
N PHE A 60 -5.84 14.08 -10.33
CA PHE A 60 -6.36 14.27 -8.97
C PHE A 60 -5.54 15.36 -8.26
N PRO A 61 -6.10 16.08 -7.27
CA PRO A 61 -5.35 17.12 -6.55
C PRO A 61 -4.26 16.51 -5.65
N VAL A 62 -3.14 17.23 -5.50
CA VAL A 62 -2.12 16.93 -4.48
C VAL A 62 -2.63 17.41 -3.13
N ALA A 63 -2.83 16.49 -2.20
CA ALA A 63 -3.39 16.77 -0.87
C ALA A 63 -2.42 16.48 0.29
N ALA A 64 -1.29 15.84 0.01
CA ALA A 64 -0.26 15.50 0.99
C ALA A 64 1.13 15.41 0.31
N PRO A 65 2.24 15.50 1.07
CA PRO A 65 3.58 15.34 0.52
C PRO A 65 3.90 13.91 0.05
N ASN A 66 3.26 12.88 0.61
CA ASN A 66 3.48 11.48 0.21
C ASN A 66 2.21 10.90 -0.40
N LEU A 67 2.37 10.07 -1.43
CA LEU A 67 1.30 9.31 -2.09
C LEU A 67 1.49 7.82 -1.84
N ALA A 68 0.41 7.11 -1.51
CA ALA A 68 0.34 5.67 -1.44
C ALA A 68 -0.64 5.13 -2.49
N LEU A 69 -0.11 4.32 -3.40
CA LEU A 69 -0.83 3.63 -4.46
C LEU A 69 -0.89 2.14 -4.12
N LEU A 70 -2.05 1.64 -3.72
CA LEU A 70 -2.19 0.31 -3.09
C LEU A 70 -2.70 -0.78 -4.04
N GLY A 71 -2.07 -0.85 -5.22
CA GLY A 71 -2.32 -1.86 -6.24
C GLY A 71 -3.45 -1.53 -7.20
N ASP A 72 -3.46 -2.27 -8.31
CA ASP A 72 -4.39 -2.12 -9.42
C ASP A 72 -4.42 -0.69 -9.96
N ILE A 73 -3.23 -0.11 -10.11
CA ILE A 73 -3.04 1.18 -10.77
C ILE A 73 -3.03 0.98 -12.28
N GLY A 74 -2.41 -0.11 -12.73
CA GLY A 74 -2.47 -0.56 -14.10
C GLY A 74 -1.53 -1.72 -14.40
N LEU A 75 -1.32 -2.01 -15.68
CA LEU A 75 -0.53 -3.16 -16.13
C LEU A 75 0.97 -2.85 -16.18
N ALA A 76 1.83 -3.70 -15.59
CA ALA A 76 3.29 -3.57 -15.73
C ALA A 76 3.78 -3.75 -17.17
N THR A 77 2.95 -4.36 -18.02
CA THR A 77 3.23 -4.53 -19.45
C THR A 77 3.03 -3.25 -20.27
N HIS A 78 2.39 -2.23 -19.70
CA HIS A 78 1.97 -1.03 -20.41
C HIS A 78 2.75 0.22 -19.97
N GLU A 79 3.47 0.86 -20.90
CA GLU A 79 4.33 2.03 -20.62
C GLU A 79 3.59 3.23 -20.00
N GLY A 80 2.30 3.35 -20.26
CA GLY A 80 1.43 4.35 -19.64
C GLY A 80 1.45 4.31 -18.10
N LEU A 81 1.65 3.14 -17.48
CA LEU A 81 1.80 3.04 -16.03
C LEU A 81 3.03 3.82 -15.56
N TYR A 82 4.17 3.60 -16.22
CA TYR A 82 5.43 4.25 -15.84
C TYR A 82 5.41 5.75 -16.10
N HIS A 83 4.77 6.19 -17.19
CA HIS A 83 4.56 7.62 -17.43
C HIS A 83 3.68 8.27 -16.35
N PHE A 84 2.61 7.60 -15.93
CA PHE A 84 1.75 8.06 -14.85
C PHE A 84 2.52 8.17 -13.53
N LEU A 85 3.30 7.14 -13.16
CA LEU A 85 4.10 7.12 -11.94
C LEU A 85 5.17 8.21 -11.94
N GLU A 86 5.87 8.41 -13.06
CA GLU A 86 6.86 9.48 -13.23
C GLU A 86 6.22 10.86 -13.07
N THR A 87 5.02 11.07 -13.63
CA THR A 87 4.24 12.30 -13.41
C THR A 87 3.95 12.53 -11.92
N GLN A 88 3.63 11.48 -11.15
CA GLN A 88 3.38 11.63 -9.71
C GLN A 88 4.67 11.94 -8.95
N LEU A 89 5.82 11.41 -9.37
CA LEU A 89 7.11 11.72 -8.74
C LEU A 89 7.50 13.19 -8.88
N HIS A 90 7.01 13.92 -9.89
CA HIS A 90 7.19 15.37 -9.97
C HIS A 90 6.25 16.18 -9.07
N ARG A 91 5.24 15.53 -8.48
CA ARG A 91 4.17 16.19 -7.70
C ARG A 91 4.24 15.86 -6.21
N PHE A 92 4.84 14.72 -5.86
CA PHE A 92 4.92 14.19 -4.51
C PHE A 92 6.37 13.99 -4.10
N LYS A 93 6.67 14.22 -2.81
CA LYS A 93 7.98 13.94 -2.23
C LYS A 93 8.31 12.45 -2.29
N ARG A 94 7.30 11.60 -2.09
CA ARG A 94 7.41 10.14 -2.15
C ARG A 94 6.17 9.51 -2.75
N VAL A 95 6.38 8.47 -3.55
CA VAL A 95 5.32 7.60 -4.05
C VAL A 95 5.60 6.17 -3.57
N PHE A 96 4.80 5.71 -2.61
CA PHE A 96 4.75 4.33 -2.17
C PHE A 96 3.85 3.53 -3.10
N TYR A 97 4.35 2.40 -3.63
CA TYR A 97 3.65 1.62 -4.63
C TYR A 97 3.61 0.14 -4.23
N VAL A 98 2.42 -0.36 -3.93
CA VAL A 98 2.17 -1.80 -3.75
C VAL A 98 1.62 -2.35 -5.06
N PRO A 99 2.20 -3.40 -5.65
CA PRO A 99 1.59 -4.08 -6.80
C PRO A 99 0.32 -4.82 -6.38
N GLY A 100 -0.76 -4.64 -7.15
CA GLY A 100 -1.96 -5.46 -7.10
C GLY A 100 -1.89 -6.62 -8.10
N ASN A 101 -3.02 -7.28 -8.36
CA ASN A 101 -3.06 -8.40 -9.29
C ASN A 101 -3.04 -7.93 -10.75
N HIS A 102 -3.62 -6.77 -11.08
CA HIS A 102 -3.62 -6.22 -12.43
C HIS A 102 -2.23 -5.84 -12.93
N GLU A 103 -1.31 -5.45 -12.05
CA GLU A 103 0.10 -5.23 -12.43
C GLU A 103 0.73 -6.45 -13.10
N TYR A 104 0.26 -7.66 -12.80
CA TYR A 104 0.76 -8.91 -13.36
C TYR A 104 0.03 -9.40 -14.62
N TYR A 105 -1.06 -8.75 -15.04
CA TYR A 105 -1.84 -9.21 -16.17
C TYR A 105 -1.07 -9.06 -17.51
N GLY A 106 -1.17 -10.09 -18.35
CA GLY A 106 -0.49 -10.19 -19.64
C GLY A 106 1.02 -10.47 -19.55
N ALA A 107 1.52 -10.91 -18.39
CA ALA A 107 2.91 -11.28 -18.19
C ALA A 107 3.07 -12.38 -17.13
N SER A 108 4.23 -13.02 -17.13
CA SER A 108 4.65 -13.83 -15.97
C SER A 108 5.01 -12.95 -14.77
N PRO A 109 4.89 -13.46 -13.52
CA PRO A 109 5.28 -12.74 -12.32
C PRO A 109 6.70 -12.17 -12.37
N THR A 110 7.64 -12.95 -12.92
CA THR A 110 9.04 -12.53 -13.08
C THR A 110 9.19 -11.35 -14.03
N GLN A 111 8.49 -11.37 -15.17
CA GLN A 111 8.55 -10.27 -16.15
C GLN A 111 7.92 -8.99 -15.59
N ALA A 112 6.72 -9.08 -15.04
CA ALA A 112 6.02 -7.93 -14.47
C ALA A 112 6.84 -7.27 -13.34
N MET A 113 7.33 -8.08 -12.40
CA MET A 113 8.19 -7.59 -11.31
C MET A 113 9.51 -7.02 -11.83
N GLY A 114 10.14 -7.66 -12.83
CA GLY A 114 11.36 -7.17 -13.45
C GLY A 114 11.20 -5.78 -14.05
N ARG A 115 10.07 -5.48 -14.71
CA ARG A 115 9.78 -4.15 -15.26
C ARG A 115 9.54 -3.11 -14.17
N MET A 116 8.74 -3.45 -13.15
CA MET A 116 8.51 -2.54 -12.01
C MET A 116 9.81 -2.24 -11.23
N GLN A 117 10.68 -3.25 -11.06
CA GLN A 117 11.98 -3.06 -10.42
C GLN A 117 12.91 -2.21 -11.29
N ALA A 118 12.94 -2.42 -12.61
CA ALA A 118 13.73 -1.59 -13.52
C ALA A 118 13.29 -0.11 -13.48
N PHE A 119 11.99 0.16 -13.40
CA PHE A 119 11.48 1.51 -13.18
C PHE A 119 11.93 2.07 -11.83
N ALA A 120 11.83 1.28 -10.75
CA ALA A 120 12.27 1.70 -9.42
C ALA A 120 13.75 2.07 -9.39
N ASP A 121 14.62 1.23 -9.97
CA ASP A 121 16.07 1.47 -10.05
C ASP A 121 16.38 2.74 -10.86
N ARG A 122 15.68 2.93 -11.99
CA ARG A 122 15.80 4.14 -12.81
C ARG A 122 15.41 5.40 -12.04
N MET A 123 14.25 5.39 -11.37
CA MET A 123 13.77 6.56 -10.63
C MET A 123 14.60 6.83 -9.38
N GLN A 124 15.18 5.80 -8.75
CA GLN A 124 16.15 5.98 -7.67
C GLN A 124 17.41 6.72 -8.17
N PHE A 125 17.93 6.36 -9.34
CA PHE A 125 19.07 7.06 -9.95
C PHE A 125 18.74 8.52 -10.28
N VAL A 126 17.55 8.80 -10.83
CA VAL A 126 17.10 10.17 -11.14
C VAL A 126 16.93 10.99 -9.86
N HIS A 127 16.21 10.47 -8.86
CA HIS A 127 16.02 11.14 -7.57
C HIS A 127 17.35 11.50 -6.89
N ALA A 128 18.36 10.61 -6.94
CA ALA A 128 19.67 10.88 -6.36
C ALA A 128 20.40 12.06 -7.01
N ARG A 129 20.09 12.38 -8.27
CA ARG A 129 20.68 13.50 -9.02
C ARG A 129 19.85 14.77 -8.90
N GLU A 130 18.53 14.63 -8.81
CA GLU A 130 17.55 15.72 -8.86
C GLU A 130 16.55 15.64 -7.68
N PRO A 131 17.01 15.57 -6.41
CA PRO A 131 16.15 15.23 -5.26
C PRO A 131 15.11 16.30 -4.91
N ASN A 132 15.25 17.50 -5.47
CA ASN A 132 14.30 18.60 -5.30
C ASN A 132 13.25 18.69 -6.42
N GLU A 133 13.44 17.97 -7.53
CA GLU A 133 12.56 18.01 -8.72
C GLU A 133 11.81 16.71 -8.95
N VAL A 134 12.39 15.59 -8.50
CA VAL A 134 11.82 14.25 -8.63
C VAL A 134 11.78 13.62 -7.25
N GLY A 135 10.60 13.17 -6.82
CA GLY A 135 10.39 12.46 -5.57
C GLY A 135 10.99 11.06 -5.55
N GLU A 136 10.95 10.42 -4.38
CA GLU A 136 11.41 9.06 -4.20
C GLU A 136 10.32 8.05 -4.61
N PHE A 137 10.67 7.06 -5.42
CA PHE A 137 9.78 5.93 -5.72
C PHE A 137 10.10 4.74 -4.83
N ILE A 138 9.11 4.24 -4.08
CA ILE A 138 9.27 3.12 -3.15
C ILE A 138 8.36 1.98 -3.59
N LEU A 139 8.92 1.03 -4.33
CA LEU A 139 8.26 -0.24 -4.63
C LEU A 139 8.16 -1.11 -3.36
N LEU A 140 6.94 -1.36 -2.91
CA LEU A 140 6.60 -2.11 -1.70
C LEU A 140 6.17 -3.54 -2.04
N HIS A 141 7.14 -4.39 -2.35
CA HIS A 141 6.95 -5.83 -2.59
C HIS A 141 7.69 -6.64 -1.54
N ARG A 142 7.02 -6.95 -0.42
CA ARG A 142 7.64 -7.53 0.80
C ARG A 142 8.80 -6.66 1.30
N ARG A 143 8.53 -5.36 1.43
CA ARG A 143 9.53 -4.35 1.75
C ARG A 143 9.13 -3.56 3.00
N ARG A 144 10.12 -3.28 3.84
CA ARG A 144 10.06 -2.32 4.93
C ARG A 144 10.65 -0.97 4.48
N TYR A 145 10.03 0.11 4.92
CA TYR A 145 10.55 1.47 4.77
C TYR A 145 10.34 2.26 6.06
N ASP A 146 11.41 2.83 6.62
CA ASP A 146 11.34 3.63 7.83
C ASP A 146 11.14 5.10 7.45
N LEU A 147 9.88 5.55 7.47
CA LEU A 147 9.48 6.90 7.04
C LEU A 147 10.03 8.00 7.97
N SER A 148 10.14 7.69 9.26
CA SER A 148 10.75 8.56 10.26
C SER A 148 11.41 7.73 11.37
N ALA A 149 11.94 8.40 12.40
CA ALA A 149 12.44 7.74 13.59
C ALA A 149 11.36 6.94 14.35
N HIS A 150 10.07 7.22 14.11
CA HIS A 150 8.95 6.64 14.86
C HIS A 150 7.93 5.92 13.99
N VAL A 151 7.97 6.05 12.66
CA VAL A 151 6.99 5.44 11.75
C VAL A 151 7.69 4.50 10.78
N THR A 152 7.21 3.26 10.72
CA THR A 152 7.63 2.25 9.74
C THR A 152 6.46 1.87 8.85
N ILE A 153 6.72 1.81 7.55
CA ILE A 153 5.82 1.25 6.55
C ILE A 153 6.27 -0.18 6.24
N LEU A 154 5.32 -1.12 6.25
CA LEU A 154 5.50 -2.47 5.71
C LEU A 154 4.54 -2.63 4.54
N GLY A 155 5.02 -3.11 3.39
CA GLY A 155 4.14 -3.35 2.25
C GLY A 155 4.45 -4.59 1.43
N CYS A 156 3.37 -5.24 1.00
CA CYS A 156 3.34 -6.41 0.13
C CYS A 156 1.94 -6.53 -0.49
N THR A 157 1.78 -7.33 -1.54
CA THR A 157 0.46 -7.55 -2.17
C THR A 157 -0.53 -8.21 -1.19
N LEU A 158 -0.03 -9.08 -0.31
CA LEU A 158 -0.80 -9.92 0.62
C LEU A 158 -1.79 -10.84 -0.12
N TRP A 159 -1.30 -11.57 -1.11
CA TRP A 159 -2.12 -12.56 -1.83
C TRP A 159 -2.98 -13.38 -0.86
N SER A 160 -4.22 -13.67 -1.24
CA SER A 160 -5.15 -14.46 -0.43
C SER A 160 -4.72 -15.94 -0.34
N HIS A 161 -5.31 -16.69 0.58
CA HIS A 161 -5.11 -18.13 0.68
C HIS A 161 -6.36 -18.86 0.20
N VAL A 162 -6.19 -19.69 -0.84
CA VAL A 162 -7.25 -20.50 -1.44
C VAL A 162 -7.18 -21.91 -0.86
N PRO A 163 -8.13 -22.33 0.00
CA PRO A 163 -8.13 -23.69 0.53
C PRO A 163 -8.57 -24.70 -0.55
N PRO A 164 -8.17 -25.99 -0.43
CA PRO A 164 -8.46 -27.00 -1.45
C PRO A 164 -9.94 -27.13 -1.82
N HIS A 165 -10.86 -26.96 -0.87
CA HIS A 165 -12.30 -27.07 -1.12
C HIS A 165 -12.90 -25.90 -1.91
N ALA A 166 -12.18 -24.77 -2.02
CA ALA A 166 -12.61 -23.58 -2.75
C ALA A 166 -11.84 -23.40 -4.08
N GLU A 167 -10.85 -24.25 -4.36
CA GLU A 167 -9.90 -24.11 -5.47
C GLU A 167 -10.61 -23.95 -6.83
N ASP A 168 -11.50 -24.88 -7.17
CA ASP A 168 -12.24 -24.84 -8.44
C ASP A 168 -13.08 -23.56 -8.59
N ALA A 169 -13.76 -23.17 -7.51
CA ALA A 169 -14.62 -21.98 -7.51
C ALA A 169 -13.79 -20.71 -7.69
N VAL A 170 -12.69 -20.58 -6.95
CA VAL A 170 -11.79 -19.42 -7.04
C VAL A 170 -11.10 -19.37 -8.40
N TRP A 171 -10.54 -20.49 -8.86
CA TRP A 171 -9.89 -20.58 -10.17
C TRP A 171 -10.83 -20.20 -11.32
N TYR A 172 -12.09 -20.62 -11.25
CA TYR A 172 -13.09 -20.29 -12.26
C TYR A 172 -13.48 -18.81 -12.24
N HIS A 173 -13.56 -18.17 -11.06
CA HIS A 173 -14.06 -16.80 -10.96
C HIS A 173 -12.97 -15.73 -11.14
N LEU A 174 -11.76 -15.96 -10.63
CA LEU A 174 -10.71 -14.95 -10.66
C LEU A 174 -10.00 -14.93 -12.02
N ASN A 175 -9.83 -13.72 -12.57
CA ASN A 175 -9.11 -13.53 -13.81
C ASN A 175 -7.60 -13.73 -13.66
N ASP A 176 -7.07 -13.68 -12.44
CA ASP A 176 -5.66 -13.85 -12.12
C ASP A 176 -5.08 -15.13 -12.73
N PHE A 177 -5.79 -16.25 -12.58
CA PHE A 177 -5.36 -17.56 -13.11
C PHE A 177 -5.50 -17.71 -14.63
N ARG A 178 -6.04 -16.68 -15.31
CA ARG A 178 -6.16 -16.60 -16.77
C ARG A 178 -5.23 -15.54 -17.38
N GLN A 179 -5.02 -14.45 -16.67
CA GLN A 179 -4.31 -13.26 -17.16
C GLN A 179 -2.85 -13.22 -16.73
N ILE A 180 -2.50 -13.85 -15.60
CA ILE A 180 -1.11 -13.92 -15.13
C ILE A 180 -0.50 -15.22 -15.66
N GLU A 181 0.56 -15.10 -16.45
CA GLU A 181 1.18 -16.27 -17.09
C GLU A 181 1.80 -17.20 -16.03
N HIS A 182 1.53 -18.49 -16.16
CA HIS A 182 2.01 -19.53 -15.24
C HIS A 182 1.58 -19.36 -13.78
N TRP A 183 0.52 -18.58 -13.52
CA TRP A 183 -0.02 -18.41 -12.18
C TRP A 183 -1.00 -19.53 -11.84
N THR A 184 -0.58 -20.40 -10.92
CA THR A 184 -1.42 -21.48 -10.39
C THR A 184 -1.93 -21.13 -9.00
N VAL A 185 -2.96 -21.83 -8.53
CA VAL A 185 -3.45 -21.70 -7.14
C VAL A 185 -2.33 -22.03 -6.15
N GLY A 186 -1.48 -23.01 -6.46
CA GLY A 186 -0.29 -23.32 -5.67
C GLY A 186 0.72 -22.16 -5.61
N ALA A 187 0.98 -21.47 -6.73
CA ALA A 187 1.87 -20.30 -6.77
C ALA A 187 1.28 -19.09 -6.02
N HIS A 188 -0.04 -18.91 -6.11
CA HIS A 188 -0.80 -17.92 -5.35
C HIS A 188 -0.67 -18.13 -3.85
N ASN A 189 -0.95 -19.35 -3.36
CA ASN A 189 -0.80 -19.71 -1.95
C ASN A 189 0.66 -19.65 -1.48
N ALA A 190 1.64 -20.03 -2.31
CA ALA A 190 3.05 -19.86 -1.97
C ALA A 190 3.43 -18.38 -1.81
N SER A 191 2.84 -17.50 -2.61
CA SER A 191 3.07 -16.04 -2.50
C SER A 191 2.40 -15.45 -1.27
N HIS A 192 1.20 -15.93 -0.92
CA HIS A 192 0.55 -15.65 0.35
C HIS A 192 1.47 -16.00 1.54
N ASP A 193 2.03 -17.20 1.55
CA ASP A 193 2.91 -17.65 2.64
C ASP A 193 4.17 -16.77 2.76
N MET A 194 4.76 -16.38 1.63
CA MET A 194 5.90 -15.47 1.61
C MET A 194 5.55 -14.08 2.16
N ASP A 195 4.39 -13.53 1.80
CA ASP A 195 3.92 -12.24 2.27
C ASP A 195 3.66 -12.27 3.77
N ARG A 196 3.05 -13.35 4.26
CA ARG A 196 2.83 -13.56 5.70
C ARG A 196 4.13 -13.70 6.47
N LEU A 197 5.06 -14.49 5.97
CA LEU A 197 6.36 -14.69 6.61
C LEU A 197 7.14 -13.38 6.71
N PHE A 198 7.09 -12.56 5.66
CA PHE A 198 7.68 -11.22 5.67
C PHE A 198 7.06 -10.34 6.77
N LEU A 199 5.72 -10.24 6.81
CA LEU A 199 5.04 -9.42 7.82
C LEU A 199 5.32 -9.91 9.24
N THR A 200 5.24 -11.22 9.51
CA THR A 200 5.58 -11.79 10.83
C THR A 200 6.99 -11.37 11.26
N ARG A 201 7.98 -11.58 10.38
CA ARG A 201 9.39 -11.32 10.72
C ARG A 201 9.66 -9.84 10.99
N GLU A 202 9.06 -8.93 10.22
CA GLU A 202 9.24 -7.49 10.46
C GLU A 202 8.48 -7.02 11.70
N LEU A 203 7.28 -7.52 11.95
CA LEU A 203 6.52 -7.20 13.15
C LEU A 203 7.24 -7.69 14.41
N ASP A 204 7.85 -8.88 14.39
CA ASP A 204 8.64 -9.40 15.51
C ASP A 204 9.84 -8.50 15.84
N LYS A 205 10.50 -7.92 14.83
CA LYS A 205 11.59 -6.95 15.03
C LYS A 205 11.09 -5.60 15.57
N LEU A 206 9.85 -5.22 15.26
CA LEU A 206 9.29 -3.91 15.58
C LEU A 206 8.53 -3.92 16.92
N ARG A 207 8.11 -5.08 17.41
CA ARG A 207 7.52 -5.25 18.75
C ARG A 207 8.49 -4.72 19.81
N GLY A 208 8.00 -3.83 20.67
CA GLY A 208 8.81 -3.19 21.72
C GLY A 208 9.77 -2.08 21.26
N SER A 209 9.87 -1.79 19.96
CA SER A 209 10.76 -0.74 19.44
C SER A 209 10.28 0.70 19.70
N GLY A 210 9.04 0.87 20.18
CA GLY A 210 8.38 2.17 20.31
C GLY A 210 7.92 2.78 18.97
N ARG A 211 8.15 2.10 17.84
CA ARG A 211 7.72 2.55 16.52
C ARG A 211 6.24 2.24 16.27
N ARG A 212 5.58 3.11 15.53
CA ARG A 212 4.26 2.90 14.93
C ARG A 212 4.43 2.23 13.57
N VAL A 213 3.64 1.21 13.29
CA VAL A 213 3.68 0.48 12.03
C VAL A 213 2.43 0.80 11.22
N PHE A 214 2.64 1.20 9.97
CA PHE A 214 1.63 1.37 8.95
C PHE A 214 1.80 0.24 7.91
N ILE A 215 0.78 -0.62 7.79
CA ILE A 215 0.79 -1.69 6.79
C ILE A 215 0.04 -1.22 5.54
N MET A 216 0.65 -1.45 4.38
CA MET A 216 0.08 -1.18 3.06
C MET A 216 0.00 -2.49 2.28
N THR A 217 -1.21 -2.95 1.97
CA THR A 217 -1.40 -4.16 1.15
C THR A 217 -2.28 -3.88 -0.05
N HIS A 218 -2.37 -4.82 -0.99
CA HIS A 218 -3.40 -4.74 -2.03
C HIS A 218 -4.64 -5.51 -1.57
N HIS A 219 -4.50 -6.80 -1.28
CA HIS A 219 -5.64 -7.59 -0.79
C HIS A 219 -6.04 -7.20 0.63
N ALA A 220 -7.32 -7.40 0.95
CA ALA A 220 -7.88 -7.09 2.25
C ALA A 220 -7.32 -8.01 3.36
N PRO A 221 -7.03 -7.46 4.55
CA PRO A 221 -6.43 -8.21 5.67
C PRO A 221 -7.43 -8.96 6.55
N THR A 222 -8.72 -8.83 6.28
CA THR A 222 -9.80 -9.45 7.04
C THR A 222 -11.07 -9.45 6.21
N THR A 223 -12.04 -10.34 6.50
CA THR A 223 -13.33 -10.40 5.79
C THR A 223 -14.37 -9.40 6.33
N PRO A 224 -14.62 -9.29 7.65
CA PRO A 224 -15.65 -8.37 8.12
C PRO A 224 -15.26 -6.90 7.93
N GLY A 225 -16.13 -6.13 7.27
CA GLY A 225 -16.01 -4.69 7.07
C GLY A 225 -15.13 -4.26 5.91
N THR A 226 -14.60 -5.17 5.10
CA THR A 226 -13.65 -4.88 4.01
C THR A 226 -14.18 -5.22 2.62
N SER A 227 -15.39 -5.76 2.53
CA SER A 227 -16.05 -6.11 1.27
C SER A 227 -17.53 -5.74 1.38
N GLU A 228 -18.27 -5.74 0.27
CA GLU A 228 -19.71 -5.51 0.36
C GLU A 228 -20.37 -6.58 1.26
N PRO A 229 -21.32 -6.21 2.15
CA PRO A 229 -21.91 -7.14 3.12
C PRO A 229 -22.45 -8.45 2.55
N ARG A 230 -22.93 -8.43 1.29
CA ARG A 230 -23.41 -9.63 0.59
C ARG A 230 -22.32 -10.68 0.30
N PHE A 231 -21.05 -10.29 0.33
CA PHE A 231 -19.90 -11.15 0.08
C PHE A 231 -19.23 -11.64 1.37
N GLU A 232 -19.65 -11.15 2.54
CA GLU A 232 -19.09 -11.54 3.84
C GLU A 232 -19.63 -12.89 4.36
N THR A 233 -20.62 -13.49 3.69
CA THR A 233 -21.20 -14.77 4.08
C THR A 233 -20.25 -15.92 3.76
N GLY A 234 -20.01 -16.81 4.74
CA GLY A 234 -19.03 -17.91 4.65
C GLY A 234 -19.28 -18.97 3.57
N ASP A 235 -20.42 -18.94 2.88
CA ASP A 235 -20.76 -19.88 1.81
C ASP A 235 -20.30 -19.42 0.42
N ASN A 236 -19.74 -18.21 0.30
CA ASN A 236 -19.28 -17.64 -0.97
C ASN A 236 -17.86 -18.10 -1.32
N LEU A 237 -17.69 -19.32 -1.84
CA LEU A 237 -16.37 -19.89 -2.15
C LEU A 237 -15.41 -18.96 -2.94
N PRO A 238 -15.85 -18.18 -3.95
CA PRO A 238 -14.98 -17.22 -4.62
C PRO A 238 -14.32 -16.19 -3.70
N SER A 239 -14.90 -15.86 -2.52
CA SER A 239 -14.36 -14.84 -1.61
C SER A 239 -12.97 -15.17 -1.08
N TYR A 240 -12.58 -16.46 -1.04
CA TYR A 240 -11.23 -16.90 -0.68
C TYR A 240 -10.15 -16.37 -1.62
N GLY A 241 -10.52 -15.93 -2.83
CA GLY A 241 -9.61 -15.28 -3.77
C GLY A 241 -9.33 -13.80 -3.44
N PHE A 242 -10.20 -13.11 -2.70
CA PHE A 242 -10.14 -11.65 -2.55
C PHE A 242 -9.59 -11.17 -1.21
N VAL A 243 -9.70 -12.00 -0.18
CA VAL A 243 -9.42 -11.59 1.20
C VAL A 243 -8.49 -12.59 1.86
N THR A 244 -7.55 -12.07 2.66
CA THR A 244 -6.81 -12.88 3.61
C THR A 244 -7.48 -12.78 4.99
N PRO A 245 -8.18 -13.82 5.49
CA PRO A 245 -8.92 -13.73 6.75
C PRO A 245 -7.98 -13.80 7.96
N LEU A 246 -7.27 -12.71 8.27
CA LEU A 246 -6.42 -12.59 9.45
C LEU A 246 -7.20 -12.19 10.70
N SER A 247 -8.53 -12.26 10.69
CA SER A 247 -9.43 -11.78 11.74
C SER A 247 -8.98 -12.10 13.18
N ASP A 248 -8.49 -13.31 13.38
CA ASP A 248 -8.09 -13.84 14.69
C ASP A 248 -6.58 -13.78 14.93
N SER A 249 -5.84 -13.20 14.00
CA SER A 249 -4.40 -13.00 14.13
C SER A 249 -4.08 -12.07 15.30
N GLU A 250 -3.02 -12.41 16.01
CA GLU A 250 -2.37 -11.58 17.03
C GLU A 250 -1.75 -10.30 16.47
N TRP A 251 -1.74 -10.11 15.14
CA TRP A 251 -1.32 -8.88 14.48
C TRP A 251 -2.26 -7.70 14.69
N TRP A 252 -3.51 -7.92 15.12
CA TRP A 252 -4.44 -6.82 15.45
C TRP A 252 -4.11 -6.20 16.81
N ALA A 253 -2.89 -5.67 16.94
CA ALA A 253 -2.30 -5.14 18.15
C ALA A 253 -1.08 -4.25 17.81
N PRO A 254 -0.56 -3.47 18.77
CA PRO A 254 0.72 -2.78 18.61
C PRO A 254 1.85 -3.73 18.15
N PRO A 255 2.79 -3.27 17.31
CA PRO A 255 3.00 -1.86 16.92
C PRO A 255 2.14 -1.38 15.74
N ILE A 256 1.25 -2.21 15.19
CA ILE A 256 0.41 -1.82 14.06
C ILE A 256 -0.60 -0.78 14.53
N THR A 257 -0.66 0.34 13.81
CA THR A 257 -1.58 1.45 14.09
C THR A 257 -2.58 1.64 12.96
N THR A 258 -2.16 1.41 11.72
CA THR A 258 -3.00 1.53 10.54
C THR A 258 -2.70 0.39 9.57
N TRP A 259 -3.73 -0.07 8.87
CA TRP A 259 -3.65 -1.02 7.75
C TRP A 259 -4.49 -0.47 6.59
N ALA A 260 -3.83 -0.07 5.51
CA ALA A 260 -4.47 0.40 4.29
C ALA A 260 -4.42 -0.67 3.19
N PHE A 261 -5.48 -0.82 2.41
CA PHE A 261 -5.61 -1.84 1.37
C PHE A 261 -6.50 -1.44 0.18
N GLY A 262 -6.63 -2.30 -0.83
CA GLY A 262 -7.46 -2.17 -2.03
C GLY A 262 -8.22 -3.46 -2.41
N HIS A 263 -8.29 -3.80 -3.71
CA HIS A 263 -8.76 -5.07 -4.31
C HIS A 263 -10.26 -5.40 -4.22
N THR A 264 -10.92 -5.08 -3.10
CA THR A 264 -12.32 -5.51 -2.86
C THR A 264 -13.38 -4.60 -3.48
N HIS A 265 -12.95 -3.46 -4.03
CA HIS A 265 -13.75 -2.37 -4.57
C HIS A 265 -14.77 -1.84 -3.56
N PHE A 266 -14.45 -1.94 -2.27
CA PHE A 266 -15.29 -1.51 -1.17
C PHE A 266 -14.51 -0.59 -0.23
N ASN A 267 -14.94 0.67 -0.13
CA ASN A 267 -14.31 1.64 0.75
C ASN A 267 -14.77 1.51 2.19
N CYS A 268 -13.81 1.57 3.10
CA CYS A 268 -14.05 1.43 4.53
C CYS A 268 -13.07 2.32 5.33
N ASP A 269 -13.46 2.68 6.55
CA ASP A 269 -12.61 3.37 7.53
C ASP A 269 -13.15 3.02 8.93
N PHE A 270 -12.53 2.04 9.59
CA PHE A 270 -12.97 1.56 10.90
C PHE A 270 -11.80 1.16 11.77
N VAL A 271 -12.05 0.93 13.07
CA VAL A 271 -11.02 0.48 14.01
C VAL A 271 -11.31 -0.96 14.44
N ARG A 272 -10.30 -1.83 14.32
CA ARG A 272 -10.33 -3.22 14.79
C ARG A 272 -9.21 -3.44 15.81
N LYS A 273 -9.57 -3.72 17.06
CA LYS A 273 -8.62 -3.98 18.16
C LYS A 273 -7.49 -2.94 18.24
N GLY A 274 -7.82 -1.66 18.03
CA GLY A 274 -6.86 -0.55 18.06
C GLY A 274 -6.12 -0.26 16.75
N VAL A 275 -6.28 -1.08 15.71
CA VAL A 275 -5.73 -0.84 14.37
C VAL A 275 -6.79 -0.17 13.51
N ARG A 276 -6.46 0.98 12.90
CA ARG A 276 -7.32 1.60 11.88
C ARG A 276 -7.20 0.83 10.57
N VAL A 277 -8.31 0.36 10.03
CA VAL A 277 -8.40 -0.35 8.74
C VAL A 277 -9.07 0.57 7.74
N VAL A 278 -8.42 0.82 6.60
CA VAL A 278 -8.88 1.82 5.64
C VAL A 278 -8.67 1.39 4.18
N ALA A 279 -9.63 1.69 3.33
CA ALA A 279 -9.52 1.52 1.88
C ALA A 279 -10.09 2.75 1.16
N ASN A 280 -9.45 3.15 0.06
CA ASN A 280 -9.87 4.26 -0.81
C ASN A 280 -9.66 3.89 -2.29
N GLN A 281 -10.49 2.96 -2.73
CA GLN A 281 -10.51 2.28 -4.01
C GLN A 281 -11.39 3.05 -5.00
N ARG A 282 -10.93 3.21 -6.23
CA ARG A 282 -11.70 3.82 -7.33
C ARG A 282 -12.54 2.81 -8.12
N GLY A 283 -12.12 1.56 -8.18
CA GLY A 283 -12.81 0.49 -8.90
C GLY A 283 -12.99 0.77 -10.39
N TYR A 284 -13.86 0.00 -11.03
CA TYR A 284 -14.07 0.09 -12.48
C TYR A 284 -14.89 1.32 -12.89
N ASP A 285 -14.36 2.04 -13.88
CA ASP A 285 -15.06 3.19 -14.48
C ASP A 285 -16.41 2.76 -15.07
N ALA A 286 -17.41 3.63 -14.95
CA ALA A 286 -18.82 3.43 -15.33
C ALA A 286 -19.68 2.46 -14.48
N PHE A 287 -19.10 1.53 -13.72
CA PHE A 287 -19.88 0.56 -12.92
C PHE A 287 -19.89 0.91 -11.42
N GLU A 288 -18.75 1.34 -10.88
CA GLU A 288 -18.54 1.39 -9.43
C GLU A 288 -18.19 2.80 -8.95
N THR A 289 -17.47 3.58 -9.75
CA THR A 289 -16.90 4.90 -9.37
C THR A 289 -17.90 5.87 -8.73
N HIS A 290 -19.18 5.82 -9.09
CA HIS A 290 -20.22 6.71 -8.55
C HIS A 290 -20.87 6.20 -7.24
N ARG A 291 -20.58 4.95 -6.83
CA ARG A 291 -21.25 4.26 -5.73
C ARG A 291 -20.32 3.92 -4.57
N ILE A 292 -19.06 3.65 -4.86
CA ILE A 292 -18.08 3.16 -3.88
C ILE A 292 -17.53 4.25 -2.95
N GLY A 293 -17.82 5.54 -3.20
CA GLY A 293 -17.39 6.63 -2.31
C GLY A 293 -15.88 6.92 -2.32
N PHE A 294 -15.23 6.75 -3.47
CA PHE A 294 -13.83 7.13 -3.67
C PHE A 294 -13.61 8.62 -3.39
N ILE A 295 -12.56 8.95 -2.64
CA ILE A 295 -12.20 10.33 -2.28
C ILE A 295 -10.81 10.64 -2.84
N GLU A 296 -10.73 11.44 -3.90
CA GLU A 296 -9.47 11.74 -4.62
C GLU A 296 -8.38 12.37 -3.72
N ASN A 297 -8.78 13.08 -2.67
CA ASN A 297 -7.91 13.76 -1.71
C ASN A 297 -7.90 13.11 -0.32
N LYS A 298 -8.17 11.81 -0.21
CA LYS A 298 -8.11 11.08 1.08
C LYS A 298 -6.69 11.10 1.64
N VAL A 299 -6.49 11.78 2.76
CA VAL A 299 -5.22 11.82 3.50
C VAL A 299 -5.34 11.02 4.80
N LEU A 300 -4.30 10.23 5.10
CA LEU A 300 -4.10 9.54 6.37
C LEU A 300 -2.98 10.23 7.15
N LEU A 301 -3.19 10.38 8.46
CA LEU A 301 -2.16 10.82 9.41
C LEU A 301 -1.58 9.57 10.08
N VAL A 302 -0.27 9.36 9.94
CA VAL A 302 0.43 8.17 10.47
C VAL A 302 1.63 8.48 11.34
#